data_AF-A0A959UY96-F1
#
_entry.id   AF-A0A959UY96-F1
#
_cell.length_a   1.000
_cell.length_b   1.000
_cell.length_c   1.000
_cell.angle_alpha   90.00
_cell.angle_beta   90.00
_cell.angle_gamma   90.00
#
_symmetry.space_group_name_H-M   'P 1'
#
loop_
_entity.id
_entity.type
_entity.pdbx_description
1 polymer ?
#
loop_
_entity_poly.entity_id
_entity_poly.type
_entity_poly.pdbx_seq_one_letter_code
_entity_poly.pdbx_strand_id
1 'polypeptide(L)'
;DYEVIESRKVDATISDDIKTSAWTSVTLAMVFMFIYIAVRFRRWQFGLGGMLALIHDVLIVLGIYSIFHGRLPFSMEIDEAFIAAILTVVGYSINDSVVVFDRIREYLMDHKRDDTVTVFNKAMNATLSRTLQTSL
;
A
#
# COMPACT_ATOMS: atom_id res chain seq x y z
N ASP A 1 -42.79 -0.32 6.12
CA ASP A 1 -42.08 0.53 7.07
C ASP A 1 -40.60 0.53 6.76
N TYR A 2 -40.03 1.71 6.53
CA TYR A 2 -38.59 1.87 6.34
C TYR A 2 -38.00 2.20 7.71
N GLU A 3 -37.32 1.22 8.32
CA GLU A 3 -36.58 1.43 9.55
C GLU A 3 -35.24 2.06 9.18
N VAL A 4 -35.05 3.33 9.55
CA VAL A 4 -33.75 4.01 9.38
C VAL A 4 -32.81 3.42 10.42
N ILE A 5 -31.94 2.51 9.98
CA ILE A 5 -31.05 1.72 10.86
C ILE A 5 -29.95 2.61 11.48
N GLU A 6 -29.55 3.69 10.81
CA GLU A 6 -28.68 4.71 11.41
C GLU A 6 -28.66 5.98 10.57
N SER A 7 -28.72 7.15 11.22
CA SER A 7 -28.53 8.46 10.59
C SER A 7 -27.38 9.15 11.29
N ARG A 8 -26.16 8.99 10.76
CA ARG A 8 -24.99 9.74 11.21
C ARG A 8 -24.92 11.06 10.43
N LYS A 9 -25.13 12.17 11.13
CA LYS A 9 -24.87 13.51 10.61
C LYS A 9 -23.46 13.88 11.04
N VAL A 10 -22.52 13.89 10.11
CA VAL A 10 -21.12 14.22 10.40
C VAL A 10 -21.01 15.74 10.56
N ASP A 11 -20.73 16.21 11.78
CA ASP A 11 -20.47 17.63 12.02
C ASP A 11 -19.13 18.04 11.38
N ALA A 12 -19.05 19.28 10.91
CA ALA A 12 -17.88 19.78 10.17
C ALA A 12 -16.58 19.62 10.97
N THR A 13 -16.63 19.75 12.29
CA THR A 13 -15.49 19.54 13.20
C THR A 13 -14.99 18.10 13.16
N ILE A 14 -15.88 17.10 13.21
CA ILE A 14 -15.52 15.68 13.15
C ILE A 14 -14.88 15.36 11.78
N SER A 15 -15.41 15.96 10.72
CA SER A 15 -14.85 15.78 9.37
C SER A 15 -13.45 16.38 9.23
N ASP A 16 -13.17 17.53 9.86
CA ASP A 16 -11.84 18.15 9.86
C ASP A 16 -10.82 17.39 10.73
N ASP A 17 -11.25 16.83 11.86
CA ASP A 17 -10.41 15.99 12.71
C ASP A 17 -10.01 14.69 12.00
N ILE A 18 -10.95 14.05 11.29
CA ILE A 18 -10.66 12.86 10.46
C ILE A 18 -9.69 13.20 9.33
N LYS A 19 -9.90 14.32 8.61
CA LYS A 19 -9.00 14.77 7.55
C LYS A 19 -7.57 15.00 8.07
N THR A 20 -7.45 15.67 9.20
CA THR A 20 -6.15 15.99 9.81
C THR A 20 -5.44 14.72 10.30
N SER A 21 -6.17 13.81 10.93
CA SER A 21 -5.64 12.53 11.41
C SER A 21 -5.24 11.61 10.26
N ALA A 22 -6.01 11.58 9.17
CA ALA A 22 -5.68 10.87 7.93
C ALA A 22 -4.38 11.39 7.34
N TRP A 23 -4.29 12.72 7.16
CA TRP A 23 -3.13 13.34 6.55
C TRP A 23 -1.86 13.12 7.36
N THR A 24 -1.95 13.27 8.69
CA THR A 24 -0.83 13.03 9.60
C THR A 24 -0.40 11.57 9.57
N SER A 25 -1.34 10.62 9.64
CA SER A 25 -1.04 9.18 9.65
C SER A 25 -0.43 8.71 8.32
N VAL A 26 -0.98 9.15 7.19
CA VAL A 26 -0.46 8.80 5.86
C VAL A 26 0.92 9.39 5.63
N THR A 27 1.13 10.66 6.01
CA THR A 27 2.45 11.31 5.88
C THR A 27 3.48 10.62 6.78
N LEU A 28 3.12 10.32 8.03
CA LEU A 28 4.01 9.63 8.97
C LEU A 28 4.35 8.23 8.49
N ALA A 29 3.37 7.47 8.00
CA ALA A 29 3.57 6.16 7.39
C ALA A 29 4.51 6.27 6.18
N MET A 30 4.29 7.21 5.28
CA MET A 30 5.14 7.43 4.11
C MET A 30 6.60 7.70 4.50
N VAL A 31 6.84 8.50 5.54
CA VAL A 31 8.19 8.80 6.06
C VAL A 31 8.83 7.55 6.67
N PHE A 32 8.14 6.83 7.56
CA PHE A 32 8.67 5.60 8.16
C PHE A 32 8.98 4.54 7.11
N MET A 33 8.14 4.44 6.09
CA MET A 33 8.35 3.50 4.99
C MET A 33 9.53 3.91 4.11
N PHE A 34 9.68 5.20 3.80
CA PHE A 34 10.87 5.69 3.11
C PHE A 34 12.15 5.34 3.86
N ILE A 35 12.18 5.60 5.16
CA ILE A 35 13.33 5.28 6.02
C ILE A 35 13.59 3.77 6.02
N TYR A 36 12.55 2.95 6.18
CA TYR A 36 12.66 1.50 6.18
C TYR A 36 13.28 0.99 4.88
N ILE A 37 12.77 1.41 3.72
CA ILE A 37 13.28 0.94 2.42
C ILE A 37 14.68 1.50 2.18
N ALA A 38 14.95 2.76 2.53
CA ALA A 38 16.27 3.37 2.38
C ALA A 38 17.36 2.69 3.23
N VAL A 39 17.03 2.29 4.46
CA VAL A 39 17.95 1.55 5.34
C VAL A 39 18.11 0.09 4.89
N ARG A 40 17.01 -0.57 4.49
CA ARG A 40 17.01 -1.98 4.06
C ARG A 40 17.74 -2.19 2.73
N PHE A 41 17.53 -1.29 1.77
CA PHE A 41 18.10 -1.38 0.43
C PHE A 41 19.15 -0.27 0.27
N ARG A 42 20.41 -0.60 0.56
CA ARG A 42 21.61 0.25 0.37
C ARG A 42 21.75 0.91 -1.01
N ARG A 43 20.90 0.57 -1.99
CA ARG A 43 20.80 1.19 -3.32
C ARG A 43 19.48 1.96 -3.42
N TRP A 44 19.58 3.29 -3.53
CA TRP A 44 18.45 4.22 -3.63
C TRP A 44 17.44 3.92 -4.76
N GLN A 45 17.86 3.25 -5.83
CA GLN A 45 16.99 2.87 -6.95
C GLN A 45 15.82 1.98 -6.52
N PHE A 46 16.04 1.04 -5.59
CA PHE A 46 14.98 0.19 -5.04
C PHE A 46 14.10 0.96 -4.05
N GLY A 47 14.68 1.93 -3.33
CA GLY A 47 13.95 2.90 -2.49
C GLY A 47 12.91 3.69 -3.26
N LEU A 48 13.32 4.22 -4.41
CA LEU A 48 12.45 5.04 -5.26
C LEU A 48 11.35 4.21 -5.92
N GLY A 49 11.66 2.98 -6.35
CA GLY A 49 10.68 2.03 -6.88
C GLY A 49 9.61 1.64 -5.86
N GLY A 50 10.01 1.36 -4.61
CA GLY A 50 9.08 1.05 -3.52
C GLY A 50 8.18 2.23 -3.16
N MET A 51 8.72 3.45 -3.17
CA MET A 51 7.91 4.66 -2.93
C MET A 51 6.87 4.90 -4.04
N LEU A 52 7.23 4.70 -5.31
CA LEU A 52 6.28 4.82 -6.42
C LEU A 52 5.18 3.76 -6.37
N ALA A 53 5.51 2.52 -6.02
CA ALA A 53 4.54 1.45 -5.84
C ALA A 53 3.52 1.80 -4.74
N LEU A 54 4.00 2.35 -3.62
CA LEU A 54 3.13 2.78 -2.52
C LEU A 54 2.17 3.90 -2.89
N ILE A 55 2.67 4.92 -3.58
CA ILE A 55 1.84 6.02 -4.07
C ILE A 55 0.75 5.46 -4.99
N HIS A 56 1.12 4.54 -5.88
CA HIS A 56 0.18 3.88 -6.78
C HIS A 56 -0.89 3.08 -6.01
N ASP A 57 -0.52 2.29 -5.00
CA ASP A 57 -1.47 1.51 -4.20
C ASP A 57 -2.50 2.41 -3.52
N VAL A 58 -2.06 3.50 -2.88
CA VAL A 58 -2.95 4.46 -2.23
C VAL A 58 -3.86 5.15 -3.26
N LEU A 59 -3.33 5.55 -4.42
CA LEU A 59 -4.12 6.16 -5.48
C LEU A 59 -5.19 5.23 -6.03
N ILE A 60 -4.89 3.93 -6.20
CA ILE A 60 -5.87 2.94 -6.64
C ILE A 60 -6.98 2.79 -5.61
N VAL A 61 -6.63 2.65 -4.32
CA VAL A 61 -7.65 2.49 -3.26
C VAL A 61 -8.55 3.72 -3.19
N LEU A 62 -7.99 4.93 -3.20
CA LEU A 62 -8.76 6.18 -3.23
C LEU A 62 -9.58 6.33 -4.51
N GLY A 63 -9.03 5.93 -5.66
CA GLY A 63 -9.71 5.97 -6.95
C GLY A 63 -10.93 5.04 -6.99
N ILE A 64 -10.80 3.83 -6.47
CA ILE A 64 -11.92 2.88 -6.33
C ILE A 64 -12.97 3.46 -5.38
N TYR A 65 -12.57 3.99 -4.22
CA TYR A 65 -13.50 4.62 -3.28
C TYR A 65 -14.24 5.82 -3.89
N SER A 66 -13.57 6.61 -4.72
CA SER A 66 -14.17 7.75 -5.43
C SER A 66 -15.15 7.30 -6.52
N ILE A 67 -14.79 6.31 -7.35
CA ILE A 67 -15.63 5.83 -8.47
C ILE A 67 -16.89 5.12 -7.97
N PHE A 68 -16.76 4.33 -6.91
CA PHE A 68 -17.86 3.54 -6.36
C PHE A 68 -18.65 4.30 -5.26
N HIS A 69 -18.30 5.56 -4.99
CA HIS A 69 -19.03 6.42 -4.06
C HIS A 69 -20.51 6.52 -4.52
N GLY A 70 -21.43 6.03 -3.68
CA GLY A 70 -22.87 6.01 -3.97
C GLY A 70 -23.38 4.84 -4.84
N ARG A 71 -22.51 3.92 -5.30
CA ARG A 71 -22.91 2.70 -6.03
C ARG A 71 -23.01 1.45 -5.15
N LEU A 72 -22.24 1.40 -4.07
CA LEU A 72 -22.19 0.25 -3.16
C LEU A 72 -23.23 0.40 -2.03
N PRO A 73 -23.75 -0.71 -1.47
CA PRO A 73 -24.81 -0.69 -0.46
C PRO A 73 -24.34 -0.25 0.94
N PHE A 74 -23.16 0.37 1.05
CA PHE A 74 -22.55 0.81 2.31
C PHE A 74 -21.99 2.23 2.17
N SER A 75 -21.95 2.95 3.30
CA SER A 75 -21.38 4.30 3.38
C SER A 75 -19.90 4.25 2.98
N MET A 76 -19.57 4.90 1.86
CA MET A 76 -18.18 5.11 1.41
C MET A 76 -17.64 6.43 1.97
N GLU A 77 -17.95 6.69 3.24
CA GLU A 77 -17.38 7.80 3.99
C GLU A 77 -15.96 7.45 4.41
N ILE A 78 -15.08 8.45 4.30
CA ILE A 78 -13.73 8.36 4.83
C ILE A 78 -13.86 8.62 6.32
N ASP A 79 -13.85 7.56 7.12
CA ASP A 79 -13.86 7.60 8.58
C ASP A 79 -12.56 7.02 9.16
N GLU A 80 -12.44 6.99 10.49
CA GLU A 80 -11.26 6.46 11.16
C GLU A 80 -11.01 4.98 10.86
N ALA A 81 -12.09 4.18 10.73
CA ALA A 81 -11.99 2.76 10.40
C ALA A 81 -11.44 2.55 8.98
N PHE A 82 -11.84 3.39 8.03
CA PHE A 82 -11.29 3.40 6.68
C PHE A 82 -9.79 3.72 6.68
N ILE A 83 -9.35 4.72 7.45
CA ILE A 83 -7.91 5.06 7.56
C ILE A 83 -7.12 3.87 8.12
N ALA A 84 -7.63 3.21 9.16
CA ALA A 84 -7.00 2.03 9.76
C ALA A 84 -6.91 0.85 8.78
N ALA A 85 -7.97 0.63 7.98
CA ALA A 85 -8.00 -0.41 6.96
C ALA A 85 -6.95 -0.14 5.85
N ILE A 86 -6.86 1.10 5.35
CA ILE A 86 -5.84 1.48 4.36
C ILE A 86 -4.43 1.25 4.91
N LEU A 87 -4.16 1.69 6.14
CA LEU A 87 -2.84 1.54 6.73
C LEU A 87 -2.42 0.06 6.83
N THR A 88 -3.38 -0.82 7.08
CA THR A 88 -3.18 -2.27 7.14
C THR A 88 -2.87 -2.86 5.77
N VAL A 89 -3.66 -2.50 4.74
CA VAL A 89 -3.43 -2.94 3.35
C VAL A 89 -2.05 -2.48 2.87
N VAL A 90 -1.70 -1.23 3.15
CA VAL A 90 -0.39 -0.65 2.84
C VAL A 90 0.73 -1.42 3.56
N GLY A 91 0.55 -1.76 4.84
CA GLY A 91 1.51 -2.56 5.60
C GLY A 91 1.80 -3.93 4.96
N TYR A 92 0.76 -4.65 4.54
CA TYR A 92 0.91 -5.94 3.85
C TYR A 92 1.55 -5.79 2.46
N SER A 93 1.09 -4.82 1.65
CA SER A 93 1.62 -4.59 0.29
C SER A 93 3.14 -4.33 0.30
N ILE A 94 3.62 -3.59 1.29
CA ILE A 94 5.05 -3.29 1.36
C ILE A 94 5.86 -4.50 1.81
N ASN A 95 5.36 -5.26 2.78
CA ASN A 95 6.03 -6.49 3.22
C ASN A 95 6.31 -7.40 2.01
N ASP A 96 5.31 -7.57 1.15
CA ASP A 96 5.42 -8.37 -0.06
C ASP A 96 6.42 -7.76 -1.06
N SER A 97 6.34 -6.45 -1.30
CA SER A 97 7.27 -5.71 -2.18
C SER A 97 8.73 -5.84 -1.74
N VAL A 98 8.99 -5.81 -0.43
CA VAL A 98 10.34 -5.91 0.15
C VAL A 98 10.92 -7.30 -0.05
N VAL A 99 10.12 -8.35 0.14
CA VAL A 99 10.57 -9.74 -0.11
C VAL A 99 10.93 -9.94 -1.57
N VAL A 100 10.13 -9.39 -2.49
CA VAL A 100 10.41 -9.45 -3.94
C VAL A 100 11.69 -8.68 -4.28
N PHE A 101 11.85 -7.44 -3.79
CA PHE A 101 13.06 -6.66 -4.05
C PHE A 101 14.32 -7.27 -3.45
N ASP A 102 14.25 -7.90 -2.26
CA ASP A 102 15.38 -8.58 -1.66
C ASP A 102 15.80 -9.79 -2.51
N ARG A 103 14.83 -10.56 -3.00
CA ARG A 103 15.09 -11.68 -3.91
C ARG A 103 15.70 -11.23 -5.24
N ILE A 104 15.18 -10.16 -5.84
CA ILE A 104 15.74 -9.58 -7.08
C ILE A 104 17.18 -9.15 -6.85
N ARG A 105 17.45 -8.49 -5.71
CA ARG A 105 18.80 -8.04 -5.36
C ARG A 105 19.77 -9.22 -5.19
N GLU A 106 19.35 -10.28 -4.50
CA GLU A 106 20.13 -11.51 -4.32
C GLU A 106 20.46 -12.14 -5.67
N TYR A 107 19.46 -12.30 -6.54
CA TYR A 107 19.62 -12.86 -7.87
C TYR A 107 20.56 -12.03 -8.76
N LEU A 108 20.48 -10.70 -8.71
CA LEU A 108 21.41 -9.79 -9.40
C LEU A 108 22.85 -9.87 -8.88
N MET A 109 23.04 -10.24 -7.61
CA MET A 109 24.36 -10.36 -7.01
C MET A 109 25.04 -11.68 -7.39
N ASP A 110 24.26 -12.76 -7.51
CA ASP A 110 24.73 -14.09 -7.89
C ASP A 110 24.90 -14.25 -9.41
N HIS A 111 24.07 -13.58 -10.23
CA HIS A 111 24.05 -13.72 -11.69
C HIS A 111 24.58 -12.48 -12.42
N LYS A 112 25.73 -11.93 -12.00
CA LYS A 112 26.30 -10.68 -12.56
C LYS A 112 26.61 -10.70 -14.06
N ARG A 113 26.68 -11.88 -14.69
CA ARG A 113 27.00 -12.06 -16.12
C ARG A 113 25.77 -12.34 -16.99
N ASP A 114 24.63 -12.60 -16.37
CA ASP A 114 23.38 -12.87 -17.07
C ASP A 114 22.67 -11.56 -17.42
N ASP A 115 21.84 -11.62 -18.45
CA ASP A 115 21.00 -10.48 -18.82
C ASP A 115 20.03 -10.11 -17.69
N THR A 116 19.94 -8.81 -17.38
CA THR A 116 19.21 -8.30 -16.21
C THR A 116 17.72 -8.66 -16.28
N VAL A 117 17.13 -8.71 -17.47
CA VAL A 117 15.71 -9.06 -17.66
C VAL A 117 15.48 -10.54 -17.31
N THR A 118 16.41 -11.40 -17.71
CA THR A 118 16.34 -12.84 -17.42
C THR A 118 16.44 -13.11 -15.91
N VAL A 119 17.31 -12.37 -15.22
CA VAL A 119 17.50 -12.47 -13.76
C VAL A 119 16.25 -11.99 -13.01
N PHE A 120 15.64 -10.88 -13.46
CA PHE A 120 14.38 -10.38 -12.89
C PHE A 120 13.23 -11.39 -13.03
N ASN A 121 13.03 -11.96 -14.22
CA ASN A 121 11.98 -12.96 -14.46
C ASN A 121 12.13 -14.20 -13.57
N LYS A 122 13.36 -14.70 -13.40
CA LYS A 122 13.63 -15.84 -12.50
C LYS A 122 13.32 -15.50 -11.04
N ALA A 123 13.72 -14.31 -10.58
CA ALA A 123 13.46 -13.85 -9.23
C ALA A 123 11.94 -13.73 -8.96
N MET A 124 11.19 -13.14 -9.89
CA MET A 124 9.73 -13.00 -9.76
C MET A 124 9.02 -14.35 -9.66
N ASN A 125 9.37 -15.31 -10.53
CA ASN A 125 8.80 -16.66 -10.48
C ASN A 125 9.10 -17.38 -9.15
N ALA A 126 10.29 -17.18 -8.58
CA ALA A 126 10.68 -17.79 -7.31
C ALA A 126 9.92 -17.22 -6.10
N THR A 127 9.49 -15.96 -6.17
CA THR A 127 8.71 -15.31 -5.10
C THR A 127 7.21 -15.43 -5.27
N LEU A 128 6.70 -15.61 -6.49
CA LEU A 128 5.27 -15.60 -6.80
C LEU A 128 4.45 -16.53 -5.90
N SER A 129 4.90 -17.77 -5.72
CA SER A 129 4.19 -18.75 -4.89
C SER A 129 4.17 -18.37 -3.40
N ARG A 130 5.16 -17.62 -2.91
CA ARG A 130 5.23 -17.16 -1.53
C ARG A 130 4.31 -15.96 -1.32
N THR A 131 4.32 -15.02 -2.26
CA THR A 131 3.44 -13.84 -2.22
C THR A 131 1.98 -14.25 -2.27
N LEU A 132 1.62 -15.17 -3.17
CA LEU A 132 0.25 -15.69 -3.24
C LEU A 132 -0.21 -16.37 -1.94
N GLN A 133 0.71 -16.95 -1.16
CA GLN A 133 0.39 -17.62 0.10
C GLN A 133 0.21 -16.64 1.26
N THR A 134 0.86 -15.47 1.21
CA THR A 134 0.73 -14.44 2.24
C THR A 134 -0.42 -13.46 1.95
N SER A 135 -0.84 -13.32 0.70
CA SER A 135 -1.98 -12.47 0.31
C SER A 135 -3.36 -13.15 0.38
N LEU A 136 -3.42 -14.49 0.48
CA LEU A 136 -4.66 -15.32 0.60
C LEU A 136 -5.04 -15.56 2.07
#